data_AF-D3IGV2-F1
#
_entry.id   AF-D3IGV2-F1
#
_cell.length_a   1.000
_cell.length_b   1.000
_cell.length_c   1.000
_cell.angle_alpha   90.00
_cell.angle_beta   90.00
_cell.angle_gamma   90.00
#
_symmetry.space_group_name_H-M   'P 1'
#
loop_
_entity.id
_entity.type
_entity.pdbx_description
1 polymer ?
#
loop_
_entity_poly.entity_id
_entity_poly.type
_entity_poly.pdbx_seq_one_letter_code
_entity_poly.pdbx_strand_id
1 'polypeptide(L)'
;MKTKKQNSGRNAKYYVVLPTLEIMLSACKNCKLRADYADMEYSNFMKHCKMQTDLRINTYARCAAAFDMDVLLIHLPKGMIDSMIATTPHKSLRFSTMEQEDLIVILNRLCKLDSRRFKQHLMLLLHQLGKDSEFPDG
;
A
#
# COMPACT_ATOMS: atom_id res chain seq x y z
N MET A 1 20.76 -36.48 16.28
CA MET A 1 20.26 -35.08 16.33
C MET A 1 19.33 -34.84 15.15
N LYS A 2 18.05 -34.54 15.37
CA LYS A 2 17.11 -34.17 14.30
C LYS A 2 17.34 -32.71 13.92
N THR A 3 17.99 -32.45 12.80
CA THR A 3 18.10 -31.11 12.22
C THR A 3 16.70 -30.65 11.79
N LYS A 4 16.10 -29.74 12.56
CA LYS A 4 14.92 -29.00 12.14
C LYS A 4 15.28 -28.24 10.86
N LYS A 5 14.66 -28.65 9.75
CA LYS A 5 14.67 -27.97 8.46
C LYS A 5 14.36 -26.48 8.71
N GLN A 6 15.35 -25.60 8.56
CA GLN A 6 15.12 -24.16 8.54
C GLN A 6 14.24 -23.87 7.32
N ASN A 7 12.99 -23.51 7.55
CA ASN A 7 12.03 -23.25 6.49
C ASN A 7 12.51 -22.10 5.58
N SER A 8 12.22 -22.27 4.30
CA SER A 8 12.61 -21.53 3.09
C SER A 8 12.14 -20.07 2.99
N GLY A 9 11.88 -19.38 4.11
CA GLY A 9 11.28 -18.04 4.16
C GLY A 9 12.23 -16.87 3.98
N ARG A 10 13.55 -17.08 3.86
CA ARG A 10 14.57 -16.00 3.90
C ARG A 10 14.49 -14.94 2.78
N ASN A 11 13.59 -15.08 1.82
CA ASN A 11 13.52 -14.24 0.62
C ASN A 11 12.14 -13.64 0.30
N ALA A 12 11.10 -13.94 1.10
CA ALA A 12 9.78 -13.36 0.89
C ALA A 12 9.71 -11.98 1.56
N LYS A 13 9.37 -10.94 0.79
CA LYS A 13 9.20 -9.57 1.28
C LYS A 13 7.79 -9.09 0.96
N TYR A 14 7.08 -8.62 1.98
CA TYR A 14 5.85 -7.85 1.83
C TYR A 14 6.16 -6.38 2.01
N TYR A 15 5.51 -5.54 1.23
CA TYR A 15 5.57 -4.11 1.38
C TYR A 15 4.15 -3.59 1.62
N VAL A 16 4.01 -2.72 2.62
CA VAL A 16 2.72 -2.12 3.00
C VAL A 16 2.88 -0.61 2.93
N VAL A 17 1.99 0.04 2.17
CA VAL A 17 1.95 1.50 2.09
C VAL A 17 1.31 2.05 3.37
N LEU A 18 1.86 3.14 3.89
CA LEU A 18 1.30 3.80 5.07
C LEU A 18 -0.05 4.49 4.77
N PRO A 19 -0.93 4.65 5.77
CA PRO A 19 -0.82 4.11 7.13
C PRO A 19 -1.10 2.59 7.18
N THR A 20 -0.39 1.87 8.07
CA THR A 20 -0.67 0.43 8.31
C THR A 20 -1.96 0.25 9.14
N LEU A 21 -2.51 -0.97 9.15
CA LEU A 21 -3.64 -1.31 10.04
C LEU A 21 -3.32 -1.05 11.52
N GLU A 22 -2.06 -1.21 11.95
CA GLU A 22 -1.65 -0.89 13.33
C GLU A 22 -1.74 0.62 13.63
N ILE A 23 -1.38 1.47 12.66
CA ILE A 23 -1.51 2.92 12.79
C ILE A 23 -2.99 3.32 12.78
N MET A 24 -3.77 2.77 11.86
CA MET A 24 -5.23 3.00 11.81
C MET A 24 -5.90 2.57 13.12
N LEU A 25 -5.49 1.43 13.67
CA LEU A 25 -5.98 0.93 14.95
C LEU A 25 -5.63 1.87 16.11
N SER A 26 -4.41 2.40 16.11
CA SER A 26 -3.93 3.33 17.14
C SER A 26 -4.67 4.66 17.10
N ALA A 27 -5.08 5.11 15.92
CA ALA A 27 -5.89 6.31 15.71
C ALA A 27 -7.40 6.09 15.93
N CYS A 28 -7.84 4.83 16.10
CA CYS A 28 -9.25 4.49 16.17
C CYS A 28 -9.86 4.79 17.55
N LYS A 29 -10.96 5.55 17.57
CA LYS A 29 -11.70 5.87 18.81
C LYS A 29 -12.51 4.69 19.36
N ASN A 30 -12.97 3.78 18.50
CA ASN A 30 -13.81 2.65 18.88
C ASN A 30 -13.39 1.37 18.16
N CYS A 31 -12.30 0.76 18.64
CA CYS A 31 -11.77 -0.49 18.11
C CYS A 31 -12.70 -1.69 18.31
N LYS A 32 -13.66 -1.64 19.25
CA LYS A 32 -14.65 -2.71 19.45
C LYS A 32 -15.62 -2.76 18.27
N LEU A 33 -16.18 -1.61 17.90
CA LEU A 33 -17.06 -1.50 16.73
C LEU A 33 -16.35 -1.97 15.44
N ARG A 34 -15.07 -1.62 15.28
CA ARG A 34 -14.27 -2.07 14.13
C ARG A 34 -14.05 -3.60 14.16
N ALA A 35 -13.87 -4.20 15.34
CA ALA A 35 -13.80 -5.66 15.45
C ALA A 35 -15.14 -6.32 15.07
N ASP A 36 -16.26 -5.72 15.46
CA ASP A 36 -17.60 -6.18 15.07
C ASP A 36 -17.79 -6.09 13.55
N TYR A 37 -17.36 -5.01 12.91
CA TYR A 37 -17.37 -4.88 11.43
C TYR A 37 -16.47 -5.89 10.73
N ALA A 38 -15.36 -6.28 11.38
CA ALA A 38 -14.51 -7.34 10.87
C ALA A 38 -15.11 -8.74 11.08
N ASP A 39 -16.23 -8.87 11.81
CA ASP A 39 -16.80 -10.13 12.31
C ASP A 39 -15.79 -10.95 13.13
N MET A 40 -15.08 -10.25 14.04
CA MET A 40 -14.00 -10.85 14.84
C MET A 40 -14.13 -10.50 16.30
N GLU A 41 -13.72 -11.43 17.16
CA GLU A 41 -13.46 -11.10 18.55
C GLU A 41 -12.42 -9.99 18.66
N TYR A 42 -12.68 -9.03 19.55
CA TYR A 42 -11.81 -7.87 19.79
C TYR A 42 -10.32 -8.24 19.92
N SER A 43 -10.00 -9.25 20.74
CA SER A 43 -8.59 -9.63 20.96
C SER A 43 -7.91 -10.17 19.69
N ASN A 44 -8.64 -10.89 18.83
CA ASN A 44 -8.13 -11.42 17.57
C ASN A 44 -7.99 -10.30 16.55
N PHE A 45 -8.96 -9.41 16.45
CA PHE A 45 -8.90 -8.22 15.61
C PHE A 45 -7.65 -7.38 15.92
N MET A 46 -7.39 -7.11 17.21
CA MET A 46 -6.21 -6.36 17.66
C MET A 46 -4.90 -7.04 17.27
N LYS A 47 -4.80 -8.38 17.46
CA LYS A 47 -3.60 -9.15 17.10
C LYS A 47 -3.34 -9.12 15.59
N HIS A 48 -4.40 -9.23 14.79
CA HIS A 48 -4.31 -9.23 13.32
C HIS A 48 -3.94 -7.84 12.77
N CYS A 49 -4.55 -6.77 13.26
CA CYS A 49 -4.18 -5.41 12.87
C CYS A 49 -2.73 -5.06 13.21
N LYS A 50 -2.22 -5.59 14.33
CA LYS A 50 -0.80 -5.46 14.74
C LYS A 50 0.14 -6.45 14.07
N MET A 51 -0.37 -7.30 13.18
CA MET A 51 0.44 -8.28 12.42
C MET A 51 1.28 -9.19 13.34
N GLN A 52 0.76 -9.51 14.53
CA GLN A 52 1.45 -10.33 15.53
C GLN A 52 1.43 -11.83 15.18
N THR A 53 0.54 -12.22 14.27
CA THR A 53 0.34 -13.60 13.78
C THR A 53 0.67 -13.71 12.30
N ASP A 54 0.73 -14.94 11.79
CA ASP A 54 0.83 -15.17 10.34
C ASP A 54 -0.33 -14.54 9.59
N LEU A 55 0.02 -13.93 8.46
CA LEU A 55 -0.88 -13.10 7.67
C LEU A 55 -1.67 -13.97 6.70
N ARG A 56 -2.85 -14.43 7.11
CA ARG A 56 -3.83 -14.95 6.17
C ARG A 56 -4.41 -13.77 5.38
N ILE A 57 -4.29 -13.81 4.05
CA ILE A 57 -4.72 -12.71 3.16
C ILE A 57 -6.19 -12.33 3.42
N ASN A 58 -7.07 -13.32 3.56
CA ASN A 58 -8.49 -13.07 3.85
C ASN A 58 -8.72 -12.36 5.19
N THR A 59 -7.95 -12.72 6.22
CA THR A 59 -8.03 -12.06 7.53
C THR A 59 -7.56 -10.61 7.43
N TYR A 60 -6.47 -10.36 6.71
CA TYR A 60 -5.98 -9.00 6.48
C TYR A 60 -6.99 -8.14 5.74
N ALA A 61 -7.61 -8.67 4.68
CA ALA A 61 -8.65 -7.99 3.92
C ALA A 61 -9.88 -7.65 4.79
N ARG A 62 -10.34 -8.56 5.66
CA ARG A 62 -11.43 -8.28 6.61
C ARG A 62 -11.06 -7.18 7.60
N CYS A 63 -9.84 -7.18 8.13
CA CYS A 63 -9.38 -6.13 9.03
C CYS A 63 -9.29 -4.77 8.32
N ALA A 64 -8.83 -4.73 7.07
CA ALA A 64 -8.80 -3.52 6.26
C ALA A 64 -10.21 -3.00 5.94
N ALA A 65 -11.13 -3.88 5.54
CA ALA A 65 -12.52 -3.53 5.26
C ALA A 65 -13.23 -2.95 6.48
N ALA A 66 -12.88 -3.42 7.70
CA ALA A 66 -13.40 -2.83 8.92
C ALA A 66 -13.00 -1.36 9.09
N PHE A 67 -11.91 -0.89 8.48
CA PHE A 67 -11.50 0.51 8.40
C PHE A 67 -11.91 1.20 7.09
N ASP A 68 -12.87 0.64 6.35
CA ASP A 68 -13.35 1.16 5.08
C ASP A 68 -12.27 1.19 3.97
N MET A 69 -11.35 0.21 4.02
CA MET A 69 -10.23 0.08 3.08
C MET A 69 -10.28 -1.23 2.28
N ASP A 70 -10.00 -1.14 0.98
CA ASP A 70 -9.76 -2.30 0.13
C ASP A 70 -8.27 -2.72 0.13
N VAL A 71 -8.01 -4.00 -0.14
CA VAL A 71 -6.64 -4.54 -0.25
C VAL A 71 -6.33 -4.91 -1.69
N LEU A 72 -5.33 -4.24 -2.27
CA LEU A 72 -4.74 -4.60 -3.56
C LEU A 72 -3.38 -5.30 -3.34
N LEU A 73 -3.21 -6.47 -3.97
CA LEU A 73 -1.93 -7.20 -4.00
C LEU A 73 -1.32 -7.13 -5.40
N ILE A 74 -0.08 -6.64 -5.49
CA ILE A 74 0.65 -6.50 -6.75
C ILE A 74 1.90 -7.38 -6.73
N HIS A 75 2.06 -8.22 -7.75
CA HIS A 75 3.25 -9.04 -7.94
C HIS A 75 4.32 -8.25 -8.70
N LEU A 76 5.54 -8.19 -8.16
CA LEU A 76 6.64 -7.39 -8.71
C LEU A 76 7.92 -8.20 -8.82
N PRO A 77 8.82 -7.89 -9.77
CA PRO A 77 10.15 -8.50 -9.83
C PRO A 77 10.91 -8.28 -8.52
N LYS A 78 11.60 -9.32 -8.06
CA LYS A 78 12.39 -9.26 -6.82
C LYS A 78 13.44 -8.16 -6.90
N GLY A 79 13.54 -7.35 -5.85
CA GLY A 79 14.49 -6.24 -5.76
C GLY A 79 14.07 -4.97 -6.49
N MET A 80 12.96 -4.96 -7.24
CA MET A 80 12.49 -3.77 -7.95
C MET A 80 12.20 -2.62 -6.97
N ILE A 81 11.43 -2.88 -5.90
CA ILE A 81 11.10 -1.86 -4.90
C ILE A 81 12.38 -1.35 -4.20
N ASP A 82 13.22 -2.25 -3.71
CA ASP A 82 14.46 -1.88 -3.00
C ASP A 82 15.43 -1.08 -3.89
N SER A 83 15.36 -1.23 -5.22
CA SER A 83 16.16 -0.47 -6.18
C SER A 83 15.64 0.95 -6.45
N MET A 84 14.39 1.22 -6.07
CA MET A 84 13.70 2.47 -6.40
C MET A 84 13.47 3.37 -5.19
N ILE A 85 13.16 2.78 -4.04
CA ILE A 85 12.77 3.51 -2.84
C ILE A 85 13.44 2.92 -1.60
N ALA A 86 13.70 3.78 -0.62
CA ALA A 86 14.07 3.33 0.71
C ALA A 86 12.81 2.84 1.43
N THR A 87 12.86 1.63 1.98
CA THR A 87 11.74 1.09 2.78
C THR A 87 12.18 0.88 4.22
N THR A 88 11.24 1.01 5.15
CA THR A 88 11.53 0.81 6.57
C THR A 88 11.01 -0.54 7.04
N PRO A 89 11.86 -1.44 7.57
CA PRO A 89 11.38 -2.69 8.14
C PRO A 89 10.40 -2.44 9.29
N HIS A 90 9.24 -3.10 9.27
CA HIS A 90 8.29 -3.03 10.39
C HIS A 90 8.87 -3.71 11.63
N LYS A 91 8.43 -3.31 12.83
CA LYS A 91 8.88 -3.91 14.12
C LYS A 91 8.71 -5.43 14.18
N SER A 92 7.68 -5.96 13.51
CA SER A 92 7.43 -7.40 13.41
C SER A 92 8.43 -8.16 12.52
N LEU A 93 9.22 -7.45 11.71
CA LEU A 93 10.10 -7.95 10.65
C LEU A 93 9.40 -8.79 9.55
N ARG A 94 8.07 -8.80 9.52
CA ARG A 94 7.25 -9.57 8.55
C ARG A 94 7.01 -8.81 7.24
N PHE A 95 7.14 -7.49 7.25
CA PHE A 95 6.95 -6.61 6.09
C PHE A 95 7.78 -5.33 6.27
N SER A 96 7.97 -4.60 5.17
CA SER A 96 8.50 -3.23 5.18
C SER A 96 7.39 -2.24 4.85
N THR A 97 7.52 -1.01 5.34
CA THR A 97 6.63 0.10 5.01
C THR A 97 7.26 1.03 3.99
N MET A 98 6.39 1.70 3.23
CA MET A 98 6.73 2.82 2.33
C MET A 98 5.68 3.92 2.47
N GLU A 99 6.03 5.15 2.09
CA GLU A 99 5.09 6.26 2.07
C GLU A 99 4.13 6.16 0.87
N GLN A 100 3.05 6.93 0.89
CA GLN A 100 2.08 6.93 -0.21
C GLN A 100 2.69 7.46 -1.51
N GLU A 101 3.60 8.42 -1.41
CA GLU A 101 4.34 9.01 -2.54
C GLU A 101 5.25 7.96 -3.22
N ASP A 102 5.81 7.04 -2.45
CA ASP A 102 6.64 5.95 -2.97
C ASP A 102 5.84 4.98 -3.85
N LEU A 103 4.57 4.72 -3.49
CA LEU A 103 3.67 3.92 -4.30
C LEU A 103 3.47 4.54 -5.68
N ILE A 104 3.37 5.87 -5.77
CA ILE A 104 3.22 6.59 -7.05
C ILE A 104 4.45 6.34 -7.93
N VAL A 105 5.66 6.35 -7.37
CA VAL A 105 6.90 6.05 -8.11
C VAL A 105 6.89 4.62 -8.67
N ILE A 106 6.47 3.64 -7.85
CA ILE A 106 6.33 2.24 -8.26
C ILE A 106 5.29 2.10 -9.38
N LEU A 107 4.11 2.69 -9.21
CA LEU A 107 3.03 2.64 -10.20
C LEU A 107 3.44 3.31 -11.51
N ASN A 108 4.09 4.46 -11.48
CA ASN A 108 4.59 5.13 -12.68
C ASN A 108 5.57 4.26 -13.46
N ARG A 109 6.45 3.53 -12.77
CA ARG A 109 7.38 2.59 -13.40
C ARG A 109 6.65 1.40 -14.02
N LEU A 110 5.64 0.86 -13.34
CA LEU A 110 4.87 -0.30 -13.81
C LEU A 110 3.96 0.04 -14.98
N CYS A 111 3.21 1.13 -14.83
CA CYS A 111 2.29 1.61 -15.84
C CYS A 111 3.01 2.17 -17.06
N LYS A 112 4.34 2.37 -16.99
CA LYS A 112 5.17 3.03 -18.01
C LYS A 112 4.36 4.14 -18.66
N LEU A 113 3.80 5.05 -17.83
CA LEU A 113 2.83 6.09 -18.23
C LEU A 113 3.09 6.40 -19.68
N ASP A 114 2.24 5.92 -20.60
CA ASP A 114 2.56 5.91 -22.02
C ASP A 114 2.90 7.36 -22.35
N SER A 115 4.20 7.64 -22.46
CA SER A 115 4.69 9.01 -22.36
C SER A 115 4.17 9.80 -23.53
N ARG A 116 3.74 9.09 -24.59
CA ARG A 116 2.96 9.59 -25.71
C ARG A 116 1.59 10.10 -25.28
N ARG A 117 0.77 9.30 -24.57
CA ARG A 117 -0.53 9.74 -24.04
C ARG A 117 -0.37 10.86 -23.02
N PHE A 118 0.57 10.77 -22.09
CA PHE A 118 0.79 11.85 -21.13
C PHE A 118 1.21 13.15 -21.82
N LYS A 119 2.15 13.08 -22.78
CA LYS A 119 2.56 14.23 -23.59
C LYS A 119 1.40 14.78 -24.44
N GLN A 120 0.54 13.94 -25.00
CA GLN A 120 -0.65 14.37 -25.74
C GLN A 120 -1.61 15.15 -24.85
N HIS A 121 -1.93 14.65 -23.64
CA HIS A 121 -2.80 15.37 -22.70
C HIS A 121 -2.17 16.68 -22.20
N LEU A 122 -0.86 16.68 -21.94
CA LEU A 122 -0.14 17.89 -21.54
C LEU A 122 -0.14 18.95 -22.65
N MET A 123 0.07 18.56 -23.92
CA MET A 123 0.01 19.48 -25.06
C MET A 123 -1.40 20.06 -25.25
N LEU A 124 -2.44 19.25 -25.06
CA LEU A 124 -3.83 19.72 -25.11
C LEU A 124 -4.13 20.74 -24.01
N LEU A 125 -3.66 20.49 -22.79
CA LEU A 125 -3.79 21.42 -21.66
C LEU A 125 -3.08 22.74 -21.93
N LEU A 126 -1.82 22.70 -22.39
CA LEU A 126 -1.05 23.91 -22.70
C LEU A 126 -1.70 24.74 -23.81
N HIS A 127 -2.25 24.08 -24.84
CA HIS A 127 -2.98 24.76 -25.90
C HIS A 127 -4.29 25.40 -25.41
N GLN A 128 -5.00 24.77 -24.48
CA GLN A 128 -6.18 25.38 -23.84
C GLN A 128 -5.78 26.62 -23.03
N LEU A 129 -4.74 26.51 -22.21
CA LEU A 129 -4.22 27.63 -21.42
C LEU A 129 -3.73 28.80 -22.28
N GLY A 130 -3.15 28.50 -23.46
CA GLY A 130 -2.72 29.52 -24.42
C GLY A 130 -3.88 30.19 -25.18
N LYS A 131 -5.03 29.53 -25.30
CA LYS A 131 -6.24 30.12 -25.89
C LYS A 131 -6.95 31.07 -24.95
N ASP A 132 -6.88 30.83 -23.65
CA ASP A 132 -7.45 31.73 -22.63
C ASP A 132 -6.64 33.02 -22.44
N SER A 133 -5.45 33.13 -23.05
CA SER A 133 -4.62 34.35 -23.03
C SER A 133 -4.83 35.30 -24.21
N GLU A 134 -5.63 34.93 -25.22
CA GLU A 134 -6.07 35.86 -26.26
C GLU A 134 -7.36 36.55 -25.81
N PHE A 135 -7.22 37.63 -25.05
CA PHE A 135 -8.33 38.57 -24.84
C PHE A 135 -8.77 39.13 -26.20
N PRO A 136 -10.08 39.22 -26.48
CA PRO A 136 -10.53 39.84 -27.71
C PRO A 136 -10.17 41.33 -27.66
N ASP A 137 -9.30 41.77 -28.57
CA ASP A 137 -9.03 43.19 -28.81
C ASP A 137 -10.36 43.86 -29.19
N GLY A 138 -10.90 44.64 -28.25
CA GLY A 138 -12.03 45.55 -28.45
C GLY A 138 -11.57 46.90 -28.96
#